data_AF-A0A1J5CIG3-F1
#
_entry.id   AF-A0A1J5CIG3-F1
#
_cell.length_a   1.000
_cell.length_b   1.000
_cell.length_c   1.000
_cell.angle_alpha   90.00
_cell.angle_beta   90.00
_cell.angle_gamma   90.00
#
_symmetry.space_group_name_H-M   'P 1'
#
loop_
_entity.id
_entity.type
_entity.pdbx_description
1 polymer ?
#
loop_
_entity_poly.entity_id
_entity_poly.type
_entity_poly.pdbx_seq_one_letter_code
_entity_poly.pdbx_strand_id
1 'polypeptide(L)'
;MNKTVHAAVHMGCPTCHENLDVRRVPHLNKGPFPKGLRAEVPALCISCHEQALFEGNMVHAPVNTGLCLECHNPHSSNYPGLLKKKPAALCLNCHSDIENSEHLISGLSTKGHPLGNIRENVEDPKRPGKTFYCASCHEPHRSTLPKLSRYGLGMTSCQTCHDK
;
A
#
# COMPACT_ATOMS: atom_id res chain seq x y z
N MET A 1 10.85 15.84 -10.73
CA MET A 1 10.36 14.62 -10.05
C MET A 1 9.20 14.06 -10.86
N ASN A 2 9.34 12.87 -11.46
CA ASN A 2 8.25 12.25 -12.23
C ASN A 2 7.26 11.60 -11.27
N LYS A 3 6.03 12.11 -11.22
CA LYS A 3 4.91 11.49 -10.50
C LYS A 3 4.39 10.30 -11.30
N THR A 4 4.12 9.19 -10.62
CA THR A 4 3.31 8.11 -11.18
C THR A 4 1.85 8.56 -11.18
N VAL A 5 1.27 8.66 -12.37
CA VAL A 5 -0.15 8.97 -12.56
C VAL A 5 -0.91 7.65 -12.68
N HIS A 6 -2.05 7.54 -12.02
CA HIS A 6 -2.90 6.37 -12.12
C HIS A 6 -3.47 6.25 -13.54
N ALA A 7 -3.38 5.07 -14.15
CA ALA A 7 -3.88 4.84 -15.52
C ALA A 7 -5.36 5.28 -15.68
N ALA A 8 -6.18 5.14 -14.64
CA ALA A 8 -7.58 5.57 -14.69
C ALA A 8 -7.77 7.08 -14.91
N VAL A 9 -6.80 7.91 -14.52
CA VAL A 9 -6.86 9.35 -14.82
C VAL A 9 -6.77 9.59 -16.32
N HIS A 10 -5.98 8.79 -17.05
CA HIS A 10 -5.87 8.87 -18.50
C HIS A 10 -7.12 8.36 -19.23
N MET A 11 -7.94 7.52 -18.59
CA MET A 11 -9.25 7.13 -19.10
C MET A 11 -10.29 8.25 -19.01
N GLY A 12 -9.95 9.35 -18.33
CA GLY A 12 -10.78 10.54 -18.18
C GLY A 12 -11.55 10.56 -16.86
N CYS A 13 -11.78 11.78 -16.36
CA CYS A 13 -12.45 12.03 -15.08
C CYS A 13 -13.80 11.29 -14.93
N PRO A 14 -14.65 11.18 -15.97
CA PRO A 14 -15.93 10.50 -15.87
C PRO A 14 -15.86 9.01 -15.55
N THR A 15 -14.67 8.40 -15.61
CA THR A 15 -14.45 7.00 -15.25
C THR A 15 -14.71 6.76 -13.76
N CYS A 16 -14.29 7.70 -12.90
CA CYS A 16 -14.46 7.60 -11.46
C CYS A 16 -15.44 8.63 -10.90
N HIS A 17 -15.63 9.75 -11.61
CA HIS A 17 -16.46 10.86 -11.18
C HIS A 17 -17.75 10.99 -11.99
N GLU A 18 -18.81 11.48 -11.36
CA GLU A 18 -20.07 11.82 -12.00
C GLU A 18 -20.67 13.06 -11.34
N ASN A 19 -21.45 13.82 -12.11
CA ASN A 19 -22.19 14.98 -11.62
C ASN A 19 -21.31 16.09 -10.99
N LEU A 20 -20.11 16.33 -11.57
CA LEU A 20 -19.23 17.44 -11.20
C LEU A 20 -19.45 18.67 -12.09
N ASP A 21 -19.68 19.83 -11.49
CA ASP A 21 -19.65 21.12 -12.20
C ASP A 21 -18.18 21.55 -12.41
N VAL A 22 -17.63 21.25 -13.59
CA VAL A 22 -16.25 21.57 -13.98
C VAL A 22 -16.00 23.07 -14.19
N ARG A 23 -17.04 23.92 -14.13
CA ARG A 23 -16.92 25.37 -14.32
C ARG A 23 -16.53 26.12 -13.05
N ARG A 24 -16.52 25.45 -11.89
CA ARG A 24 -16.19 26.05 -10.58
C ARG A 24 -15.13 25.23 -9.86
N VAL A 25 -14.25 25.90 -9.10
CA VAL A 25 -13.19 25.26 -8.30
C VAL A 25 -13.31 25.74 -6.84
N PRO A 26 -13.42 24.84 -5.83
CA PRO A 26 -13.49 23.38 -5.98
C PRO A 26 -14.77 22.94 -6.70
N HIS A 27 -14.66 21.89 -7.54
CA HIS A 27 -15.77 21.37 -8.34
C HIS A 27 -16.99 21.07 -7.46
N LEU A 28 -18.15 21.61 -7.83
CA LEU A 28 -19.38 21.37 -7.09
C LEU A 28 -19.88 19.96 -7.37
N ASN A 29 -20.04 19.16 -6.32
CA ASN A 29 -20.63 17.84 -6.37
C ASN A 29 -22.16 17.93 -6.35
N LYS A 30 -22.82 17.32 -7.33
CA LYS A 30 -24.28 17.16 -7.38
C LYS A 30 -24.75 15.71 -7.25
N GLY A 31 -23.83 14.76 -7.12
CA GLY A 31 -24.11 13.34 -6.96
C GLY A 31 -24.27 12.92 -5.49
N PRO A 32 -24.75 11.69 -5.25
CA PRO A 32 -25.00 11.18 -3.90
C PRO A 32 -23.71 10.85 -3.13
N PHE A 33 -22.60 10.60 -3.82
CA PHE A 33 -21.35 10.19 -3.20
C PHE A 33 -20.39 11.37 -3.00
N PRO A 34 -19.59 11.39 -1.90
CA PRO A 34 -18.62 12.45 -1.65
C PRO A 34 -17.67 12.68 -2.83
N LYS A 35 -17.26 13.92 -3.06
CA LYS A 35 -16.33 14.32 -4.14
C LYS A 35 -16.82 13.96 -5.56
N GLY A 36 -18.13 13.76 -5.72
CA GLY A 36 -18.76 13.41 -6.99
C GLY A 36 -18.22 12.12 -7.58
N LEU A 37 -18.05 11.09 -6.74
CA LEU A 37 -17.68 9.75 -7.20
C LEU A 37 -18.89 9.03 -7.81
N ARG A 38 -18.64 8.04 -8.65
CA ARG A 38 -19.67 7.16 -9.24
C ARG A 38 -20.21 6.10 -8.28
N ALA A 39 -19.41 5.75 -7.27
CA ALA A 39 -19.72 4.75 -6.26
C ALA A 39 -18.90 5.03 -4.99
N GLU A 40 -19.30 4.43 -3.87
CA GLU A 40 -18.50 4.47 -2.64
C GLU A 40 -17.26 3.58 -2.76
N VAL A 41 -16.25 3.88 -1.96
CA VAL A 41 -15.09 3.00 -1.76
C VAL A 41 -15.50 1.94 -0.73
N PRO A 42 -15.25 0.64 -0.97
CA PRO A 42 -14.34 0.07 -1.98
C PRO A 42 -14.97 -0.27 -3.33
N ALA A 43 -16.30 -0.24 -3.45
CA ALA A 43 -17.03 -0.66 -4.67
C ALA A 43 -16.50 0.01 -5.95
N LEU A 44 -16.18 1.31 -5.88
CA LEU A 44 -15.59 2.03 -6.99
C LEU A 44 -14.26 1.43 -7.45
N CYS A 45 -13.38 1.07 -6.53
CA CYS A 45 -12.05 0.56 -6.84
C CYS A 45 -12.13 -0.85 -7.43
N ILE A 46 -12.96 -1.71 -6.84
CA ILE A 46 -13.12 -3.11 -7.29
C ILE A 46 -13.93 -3.25 -8.59
N SER A 47 -14.53 -2.15 -9.09
CA SER A 47 -15.12 -2.13 -10.43
C SER A 47 -14.09 -2.39 -11.54
N CYS A 48 -12.81 -2.12 -11.26
CA CYS A 48 -11.69 -2.41 -12.15
C CYS A 48 -10.62 -3.32 -11.53
N HIS A 49 -10.40 -3.23 -10.22
CA HIS A 49 -9.41 -4.05 -9.52
C HIS A 49 -10.00 -5.38 -9.05
N GLU A 50 -9.26 -6.46 -9.23
CA GLU A 50 -9.73 -7.80 -8.90
C GLU A 50 -10.02 -7.94 -7.40
N GLN A 51 -11.28 -8.19 -7.06
CA GLN A 51 -11.78 -8.28 -5.69
C GLN A 51 -11.07 -9.34 -4.86
N ALA A 52 -10.66 -10.46 -5.49
CA ALA A 52 -9.91 -11.52 -4.84
C ALA A 52 -8.56 -11.05 -4.23
N LEU A 53 -8.03 -9.89 -4.62
CA LEU A 53 -6.84 -9.28 -4.03
C LEU A 53 -7.10 -8.67 -2.64
N PHE A 54 -8.36 -8.48 -2.26
CA PHE A 54 -8.77 -7.78 -1.05
C PHE A 54 -9.57 -8.65 -0.06
N GLU A 55 -9.81 -9.92 -0.42
CA GLU A 55 -10.63 -10.86 0.35
C GLU A 55 -9.85 -12.10 0.80
N GLY A 56 -10.34 -12.77 1.85
CA GLY A 56 -9.80 -14.03 2.37
C GLY A 56 -9.68 -14.04 3.89
N ASN A 57 -8.89 -14.99 4.40
CA ASN A 57 -8.81 -15.24 5.85
C ASN A 57 -7.95 -14.22 6.60
N MET A 58 -6.88 -13.70 5.99
CA MET A 58 -6.00 -12.70 6.60
C MET A 58 -5.99 -11.43 5.74
N VAL A 59 -6.97 -10.57 5.96
CA VAL A 59 -7.07 -9.25 5.31
C VAL A 59 -6.59 -8.17 6.27
N HIS A 60 -5.80 -7.23 5.77
CA HIS A 60 -5.34 -6.10 6.55
C HIS A 60 -6.54 -5.21 6.91
N ALA A 61 -6.65 -4.81 8.18
CA ALA A 61 -7.84 -4.12 8.70
C ALA A 61 -8.31 -2.93 7.86
N PRO A 62 -7.44 -2.00 7.40
CA PRO A 62 -7.87 -0.89 6.53
C PRO A 62 -8.46 -1.34 5.19
N VAL A 63 -7.99 -2.47 4.64
CA VAL A 63 -8.57 -3.03 3.41
C VAL A 63 -9.92 -3.65 3.69
N ASN A 64 -10.05 -4.40 4.78
CA ASN A 64 -11.30 -5.04 5.17
C ASN A 64 -12.42 -4.02 5.46
N THR A 65 -12.06 -2.80 5.89
CA THR A 65 -13.00 -1.70 6.15
C THR A 65 -13.14 -0.73 4.99
N GLY A 66 -12.56 -1.01 3.82
CA GLY A 66 -12.70 -0.17 2.62
C GLY A 66 -11.93 1.15 2.68
N LEU A 67 -10.97 1.30 3.57
CA LEU A 67 -10.14 2.50 3.74
C LEU A 67 -8.99 2.58 2.72
N CYS A 68 -9.26 2.26 1.45
CA CYS A 68 -8.26 2.22 0.37
C CYS A 68 -7.51 3.55 0.24
N LEU A 69 -8.21 4.65 0.49
CA LEU A 69 -7.67 6.01 0.35
C LEU A 69 -6.77 6.42 1.52
N GLU A 70 -6.68 5.68 2.63
CA GLU A 70 -5.73 6.02 3.70
C GLU A 70 -4.29 5.81 3.24
N CYS A 71 -4.07 4.80 2.39
CA CYS A 71 -2.76 4.47 1.84
C CYS A 71 -2.55 5.04 0.43
N HIS A 72 -3.57 5.02 -0.42
CA HIS A 72 -3.45 5.35 -1.85
C HIS A 72 -3.97 6.75 -2.22
N ASN A 73 -3.33 7.37 -3.21
CA ASN A 73 -3.81 8.56 -3.91
C ASN A 73 -4.30 8.14 -5.31
N PRO A 74 -5.62 8.15 -5.58
CA PRO A 74 -6.19 7.59 -6.80
C PRO A 74 -5.88 8.40 -8.07
N HIS A 75 -5.27 9.59 -7.93
CA HIS A 75 -4.87 10.42 -9.06
C HIS A 75 -3.41 10.21 -9.43
N SER A 76 -2.51 10.57 -8.51
CA SER A 76 -1.06 10.48 -8.75
C SER A 76 -0.29 10.51 -7.44
N SER A 77 0.90 9.92 -7.45
CA SER A 77 1.84 10.01 -6.34
C SER A 77 3.29 10.07 -6.81
N ASN A 78 4.17 10.59 -5.95
CA ASN A 78 5.62 10.46 -6.10
C ASN A 78 6.12 9.04 -5.71
N TYR A 79 5.25 8.19 -5.17
CA TYR A 79 5.61 6.89 -4.61
C TYR A 79 4.97 5.74 -5.39
N PRO A 80 5.64 4.58 -5.48
CA PRO A 80 5.14 3.42 -6.22
C PRO A 80 3.78 2.96 -5.69
N GLY A 81 2.96 2.37 -6.55
CA GLY A 81 1.61 1.91 -6.17
C GLY A 81 0.69 3.05 -5.72
N LEU A 82 0.99 4.29 -6.10
CA LEU A 82 0.21 5.48 -5.74
C LEU A 82 0.14 5.76 -4.23
N LEU A 83 1.11 5.30 -3.45
CA LEU A 83 1.10 5.49 -2.00
C LEU A 83 1.16 6.97 -1.62
N LYS A 84 0.48 7.41 -0.57
CA LYS A 84 0.47 8.83 -0.14
C LYS A 84 1.80 9.30 0.46
N LYS A 85 2.62 8.37 0.96
CA LYS A 85 3.93 8.63 1.58
C LYS A 85 4.96 7.63 1.11
N LYS A 86 6.24 7.85 1.47
CA LYS A 86 7.31 6.83 1.31
C LYS A 86 6.84 5.51 1.94
N PRO A 87 7.13 4.34 1.34
CA PRO A 87 6.53 3.07 1.75
C PRO A 87 6.66 2.75 3.26
N ALA A 88 7.85 2.82 3.84
CA ALA A 88 8.04 2.55 5.28
C ALA A 88 7.32 3.57 6.16
N ALA A 89 7.47 4.87 5.85
CA ALA A 89 6.82 5.95 6.60
C ALA A 89 5.28 5.90 6.53
N LEU A 90 4.72 5.30 5.49
CA LEU A 90 3.27 5.10 5.40
C LEU A 90 2.80 4.11 6.46
N CYS A 91 3.47 2.95 6.57
CA CYS A 91 3.15 1.91 7.55
C CYS A 91 3.31 2.40 8.99
N LEU A 92 4.39 3.15 9.25
CA LEU A 92 4.71 3.68 10.58
C LEU A 92 3.74 4.76 11.08
N ASN A 93 2.87 5.31 10.24
CA ASN A 93 1.83 6.24 10.72
C ASN A 93 0.85 5.57 11.69
N CYS A 94 0.60 4.26 11.52
CA CYS A 94 -0.28 3.49 12.40
C CYS A 94 0.51 2.47 13.23
N HIS A 95 1.64 1.99 12.72
CA HIS A 95 2.49 1.01 13.39
C HIS A 95 3.75 1.67 13.98
N SER A 96 3.59 2.79 14.68
CA SER A 96 4.70 3.58 15.26
C SER A 96 5.57 2.76 16.21
N ASP A 97 4.96 1.83 16.95
CA ASP A 97 5.67 1.02 17.94
C ASP A 97 6.71 0.10 17.29
N ILE A 98 6.51 -0.24 16.00
CA ILE A 98 7.44 -1.09 15.26
C ILE A 98 8.79 -0.40 15.06
N GLU A 99 8.82 0.92 14.94
CA GLU A 99 10.06 1.69 14.74
C GLU A 99 11.05 1.52 15.90
N ASN A 100 10.54 1.32 17.12
CA ASN A 100 11.33 1.23 18.34
C ASN A 100 11.34 -0.18 18.97
N SER A 101 10.68 -1.15 18.34
CA SER A 101 10.57 -2.52 18.84
C SER A 101 11.55 -3.47 18.15
N GLU A 102 11.95 -4.55 18.82
CA GLU A 102 12.66 -5.66 18.18
C GLU A 102 11.69 -6.42 17.26
N HIS A 103 11.67 -6.00 15.98
CA HIS A 103 10.91 -6.71 14.95
C HIS A 103 11.61 -8.05 14.66
N LEU A 104 10.82 -9.13 14.53
CA LEU A 104 11.20 -10.57 14.54
C LEU A 104 12.45 -10.99 13.76
N ILE A 105 12.98 -10.14 12.90
CA ILE A 105 14.24 -10.34 12.17
C ILE A 105 15.38 -9.54 12.83
N SER A 106 15.59 -9.71 14.14
CA SER A 106 16.85 -9.32 14.79
C SER A 106 17.90 -10.37 14.47
N GLY A 107 18.81 -10.04 13.55
CA GLY A 107 19.95 -10.90 13.27
C GLY A 107 20.89 -10.97 14.47
N LEU A 108 21.73 -12.01 14.51
CA LEU A 108 22.79 -12.19 15.52
C LEU A 108 23.78 -10.99 15.60
N SER A 109 23.79 -10.09 14.62
CA SER A 109 24.72 -8.95 14.55
C SER A 109 24.05 -7.57 14.41
N THR A 110 22.74 -7.47 14.15
CA THR A 110 22.04 -6.18 14.07
C THR A 110 20.64 -6.30 14.68
N LYS A 111 20.26 -5.28 15.46
CA LYS A 111 18.87 -5.10 15.93
C LYS A 111 17.99 -4.83 14.70
N GLY A 112 17.26 -5.85 14.25
CA GLY A 112 16.35 -5.77 13.10
C GLY A 112 17.01 -5.84 11.70
N HIS A 113 16.17 -6.07 10.68
CA HIS A 113 16.48 -5.76 9.28
C HIS A 113 16.34 -4.25 9.05
N PRO A 114 17.12 -3.66 8.12
CA PRO A 114 17.02 -2.25 7.78
C PRO A 114 15.68 -1.98 7.09
N LEU A 115 14.66 -1.66 7.89
CA LEU A 115 13.51 -0.93 7.41
C LEU A 115 14.04 0.45 6.98
N GLY A 116 13.54 0.99 5.87
CA GLY A 116 14.14 2.12 5.12
C GLY A 116 14.31 3.47 5.85
N ASN A 117 14.26 3.49 7.17
CA ASN A 117 14.66 4.55 8.09
C ASN A 117 16.05 4.34 8.72
N ILE A 118 16.59 3.10 8.77
CA ILE A 118 17.91 2.81 9.39
C ILE A 118 19.05 2.85 8.38
N ARG A 119 18.81 2.36 7.15
CA ARG A 119 19.73 2.45 6.01
C ARG A 119 18.92 2.80 4.77
N GLU A 120 19.26 3.94 4.16
CA GLU A 120 18.65 4.31 2.88
C GLU A 120 19.16 3.39 1.76
N ASN A 121 18.30 3.13 0.77
CA ASN A 121 18.64 2.41 -0.46
C ASN A 121 19.15 0.97 -0.31
N VAL A 122 18.78 0.28 0.77
CA VAL A 122 18.95 -1.18 0.81
C VAL A 122 18.05 -1.78 -0.25
N GLU A 123 18.61 -2.51 -1.21
CA GLU A 123 17.82 -3.21 -2.22
C GLU A 123 17.21 -4.49 -1.68
N ASP A 124 16.02 -4.79 -2.16
CA ASP A 124 15.33 -6.02 -1.87
C ASP A 124 15.88 -7.16 -2.72
N PRO A 125 16.50 -8.20 -2.12
CA PRO A 125 17.12 -9.29 -2.87
C PRO A 125 16.11 -10.11 -3.69
N LYS A 126 14.81 -10.05 -3.36
CA LYS A 126 13.74 -10.70 -4.13
C LYS A 126 13.03 -9.75 -5.09
N ARG A 127 13.28 -8.45 -5.00
CA ARG A 127 12.68 -7.44 -5.88
C ARG A 127 13.77 -6.49 -6.39
N PRO A 128 14.52 -6.88 -7.43
CA PRO A 128 15.59 -6.05 -7.99
C PRO A 128 15.12 -4.63 -8.31
N GLY A 129 15.94 -3.63 -7.93
CA GLY A 129 15.63 -2.21 -8.11
C GLY A 129 14.49 -1.68 -7.24
N LYS A 130 14.00 -2.45 -6.25
CA LYS A 130 13.09 -1.97 -5.22
C LYS A 130 13.83 -1.87 -3.91
N THR A 131 13.57 -0.79 -3.17
CA THR A 131 14.06 -0.65 -1.80
C THR A 131 13.45 -1.75 -0.92
N PHE A 132 14.22 -2.25 0.03
CA PHE A 132 13.78 -3.16 1.08
C PHE A 132 12.99 -2.39 2.15
N TYR A 133 11.80 -2.86 2.49
CA TYR A 133 10.91 -2.24 3.49
C TYR A 133 9.89 -3.26 4.02
N CYS A 134 8.91 -2.81 4.82
CA CYS A 134 7.89 -3.67 5.44
C CYS A 134 7.23 -4.63 4.45
N ALA A 135 6.85 -4.17 3.25
CA ALA A 135 6.22 -5.02 2.25
C ALA A 135 7.19 -5.90 1.44
N SER A 136 8.46 -5.97 1.83
CA SER A 136 9.39 -7.04 1.40
C SER A 136 9.02 -8.37 2.03
N CYS A 137 8.52 -8.34 3.28
CA CYS A 137 8.13 -9.52 4.05
C CYS A 137 6.62 -9.57 4.32
N HIS A 138 5.91 -8.44 4.31
CA HIS A 138 4.46 -8.38 4.52
C HIS A 138 3.67 -8.11 3.24
N GLU A 139 2.47 -8.66 3.13
CA GLU A 139 1.48 -8.28 2.13
C GLU A 139 0.56 -7.19 2.68
N PRO A 140 0.55 -5.97 2.11
CA PRO A 140 -0.17 -4.84 2.70
C PRO A 140 -1.69 -4.94 2.58
N HIS A 141 -2.22 -5.83 1.73
CA HIS A 141 -3.66 -6.01 1.53
C HIS A 141 -4.19 -7.28 2.19
N ARG A 142 -3.63 -8.44 1.81
CA ARG A 142 -4.02 -9.73 2.34
C ARG A 142 -2.89 -10.73 2.24
N SER A 143 -2.91 -11.74 3.08
CA SER A 143 -2.09 -12.94 2.92
C SER A 143 -2.92 -14.19 3.18
N THR A 144 -2.37 -15.34 2.80
CA THR A 144 -2.82 -16.64 3.30
C THR A 144 -2.13 -17.00 4.62
N LEU A 145 -1.08 -16.26 5.01
CA LEU A 145 -0.25 -16.53 6.18
C LEU A 145 -0.56 -15.55 7.33
N PRO A 146 -0.35 -15.97 8.59
CA PRO A 146 -0.54 -15.13 9.75
C PRO A 146 0.26 -13.83 9.68
N LYS A 147 -0.27 -12.77 10.32
CA LYS A 147 0.36 -11.45 10.39
C LYS A 147 0.75 -10.88 9.01
N LEU A 148 -0.01 -11.26 7.98
CA LEU A 148 0.20 -10.80 6.60
C LEU A 148 1.60 -11.16 6.06
N SER A 149 2.25 -12.21 6.55
CA SER A 149 3.59 -12.60 6.05
C SER A 149 3.54 -13.08 4.60
N ARG A 150 4.60 -12.85 3.83
CA ARG A 150 4.84 -13.38 2.48
C ARG A 150 5.49 -14.76 2.49
N TYR A 151 6.29 -15.05 3.51
CA TYR A 151 7.23 -16.20 3.50
C TYR A 151 7.10 -17.11 4.73
N GLY A 152 6.07 -16.93 5.55
CA GLY A 152 5.86 -17.70 6.79
C GLY A 152 6.53 -17.06 8.00
N LEU A 153 6.73 -17.86 9.05
CA LEU A 153 7.34 -17.44 10.31
C LEU A 153 8.51 -18.35 10.65
N GLY A 154 9.51 -17.80 11.36
CA GLY A 154 10.71 -18.52 11.78
C GLY A 154 11.74 -18.66 10.67
N MET A 155 12.65 -19.63 10.80
CA MET A 155 13.83 -19.78 9.95
C MET A 155 13.55 -19.94 8.45
N THR A 156 12.38 -20.44 8.08
CA THR A 156 11.94 -20.57 6.67
C THR A 156 11.86 -19.20 5.98
N SER A 157 11.48 -18.15 6.71
CA SER A 157 11.45 -16.78 6.19
C SER A 157 12.86 -16.22 5.96
N CYS A 158 13.82 -16.56 6.83
CA CYS A 158 15.22 -16.15 6.72
C CYS A 158 15.89 -16.79 5.50
N GLN A 159 15.69 -18.10 5.34
CA GLN A 159 16.17 -18.92 4.23
C GLN A 159 15.73 -18.35 2.88
N THR A 160 14.48 -17.88 2.78
CA THR A 160 13.95 -17.30 1.54
C THR A 160 14.89 -16.25 0.93
N CYS A 161 15.53 -15.39 1.73
CA CYS A 161 16.41 -14.31 1.23
C CYS A 161 17.91 -14.57 1.44
N HIS A 162 18.29 -15.43 2.38
CA HIS A 162 19.70 -15.71 2.73
C HIS A 162 20.21 -17.06 2.23
N ASP A 163 19.35 -17.89 1.63
CA ASP A 163 19.79 -19.10 0.95
C ASP A 163 20.64 -18.72 -0.27
N LYS A 164 21.90 -19.13 -0.21
CA LYS A 164 22.75 -19.36 -1.37
C LYS A 164 22.56 -20.79 -1.85
#